data_AF-I2CPZ4-F1
#
_entry.id   AF-I2CPZ4-F1
#
_cell.length_a   1.000
_cell.length_b   1.000
_cell.length_c   1.000
_cell.angle_alpha   90.00
_cell.angle_beta   90.00
_cell.angle_gamma   90.00
#
_symmetry.space_group_name_H-M   'P 1'
#
loop_
_entity.id
_entity.type
_entity.pdbx_description
1 polymer ?
#
loop_
_entity_poly.entity_id
_entity_poly.type
_entity_poly.pdbx_seq_one_letter_code
_entity_poly.pdbx_strand_id
1 'polypeptide(L)'
;MDLVPGQAMAAKPDHTSMLRCRWEEGRLYSHAVVLRIAHNLAAALMHLHAKGIFHGDVYAHNCVVDEEGNTTLLDYGAAFLYSVGEGGGREEGMEGLDLEKLEVRAFGLLLADLLPRLDAQEGVQRVSFPQKEEKRRRASSPFGSLGRSSSSTSPTAPPSVSSSAALEFMQDLV
;
A
#
# COMPACT_ATOMS: atom_id res chain seq x y z
N MET A 1 11.08 -17.02 25.58
CA MET A 1 10.11 -16.65 24.53
C MET A 1 9.12 -15.75 25.21
N ASP A 2 9.34 -14.43 25.12
CA ASP A 2 8.43 -13.45 25.71
C ASP A 2 7.15 -13.43 24.89
N LEU A 3 6.00 -13.35 25.58
CA LEU A 3 4.72 -13.23 24.90
C LEU A 3 4.61 -11.81 24.33
N VAL A 4 4.44 -11.74 23.02
CA VAL A 4 4.13 -10.47 22.35
C VAL A 4 2.67 -10.13 22.61
N PRO A 5 2.36 -8.97 23.21
CA PRO A 5 0.97 -8.57 23.45
C PRO A 5 0.24 -8.33 22.11
N GLY A 6 -1.05 -8.63 22.10
CA GLY A 6 -1.92 -8.44 20.94
C GLY A 6 -2.40 -9.75 20.32
N GLN A 7 -3.04 -9.63 19.17
CA GLN A 7 -3.59 -10.74 18.40
C GLN A 7 -3.09 -10.70 16.96
N ALA A 8 -2.89 -11.88 16.36
CA ALA A 8 -2.65 -11.98 14.93
C ALA A 8 -3.78 -11.31 14.14
N MET A 9 -3.45 -10.51 13.13
CA MET A 9 -4.45 -9.77 12.37
C MET A 9 -5.36 -10.69 11.55
N ALA A 10 -4.84 -11.83 11.11
CA ALA A 10 -5.55 -12.83 10.33
C ALA A 10 -5.09 -14.25 10.71
N ALA A 11 -5.91 -15.24 10.40
CA ALA A 11 -5.54 -16.64 10.49
C ALA A 11 -4.73 -17.09 9.27
N LYS A 12 -3.83 -18.06 9.49
CA LYS A 12 -3.06 -18.73 8.42
C LYS A 12 -4.01 -19.32 7.37
N PRO A 13 -3.65 -19.30 6.06
CA PRO A 13 -4.44 -19.91 5.02
C PRO A 13 -4.75 -21.40 5.26
N ASP A 14 -5.80 -21.90 4.62
CA ASP A 14 -6.20 -23.31 4.68
C ASP A 14 -6.50 -23.83 3.28
N HIS A 15 -6.94 -25.08 3.19
CA HIS A 15 -7.28 -25.74 1.93
C HIS A 15 -8.37 -24.99 1.13
N THR A 16 -9.21 -24.18 1.77
CA THR A 16 -10.28 -23.43 1.11
C THR A 16 -9.82 -22.02 0.69
N SER A 17 -9.03 -21.34 1.52
CA SER A 17 -8.53 -19.99 1.23
C SER A 17 -7.26 -19.96 0.38
N MET A 18 -6.69 -21.12 0.05
CA MET A 18 -5.47 -21.30 -0.74
C MET A 18 -4.30 -20.50 -0.16
N LEU A 19 -3.84 -19.45 -0.85
CA LEU A 19 -2.72 -18.60 -0.43
C LEU A 19 -3.18 -17.37 0.36
N ARG A 20 -4.49 -17.12 0.49
CA ARG A 20 -5.02 -15.93 1.15
C ARG A 20 -5.21 -16.17 2.64
N CYS A 21 -4.81 -15.18 3.44
CA CYS A 21 -5.10 -15.17 4.87
C CYS A 21 -6.62 -15.09 5.10
N ARG A 22 -7.09 -15.74 6.16
CA ARG A 22 -8.50 -15.67 6.56
C ARG A 22 -8.64 -14.63 7.66
N TRP A 23 -9.51 -13.66 7.43
CA TRP A 23 -9.77 -12.61 8.40
C TRP A 23 -11.07 -12.93 9.13
N GLU A 24 -11.17 -12.47 10.38
CA GLU A 24 -12.38 -12.56 11.15
C GLU A 24 -13.48 -11.68 10.54
N GLU A 25 -14.69 -12.21 10.44
CA GLU A 25 -15.84 -11.53 9.84
C GLU A 25 -16.21 -10.30 10.68
N GLY A 26 -16.41 -9.16 10.03
CA GLY A 26 -16.79 -7.91 10.72
C GLY A 26 -15.67 -7.24 11.53
N ARG A 27 -14.43 -7.75 11.47
CA ARG A 27 -13.29 -7.10 12.12
C ARG A 27 -12.94 -5.79 11.43
N LEU A 28 -13.17 -4.69 12.12
CA LEU A 28 -12.88 -3.33 11.67
C LEU A 28 -11.81 -2.68 12.56
N TYR A 29 -11.06 -1.77 11.96
CA TYR A 29 -10.02 -0.98 12.61
C TYR A 29 -10.32 0.51 12.41
N SER A 30 -10.06 1.32 13.43
CA SER A 30 -10.06 2.78 13.30
C SER A 30 -8.99 3.24 12.31
N HIS A 31 -9.17 4.43 11.75
CA HIS A 31 -8.18 5.00 10.82
C HIS A 31 -6.82 5.17 11.48
N ALA A 32 -6.83 5.60 12.74
CA ALA A 32 -5.62 5.78 13.53
C ALA A 32 -4.86 4.46 13.74
N VAL A 33 -5.58 3.36 14.01
CA VAL A 33 -4.99 2.04 14.19
C VAL A 33 -4.38 1.54 12.88
N VAL A 34 -5.09 1.65 11.75
CA VAL A 34 -4.54 1.24 10.43
C VAL A 34 -3.28 2.01 10.06
N LEU A 35 -3.26 3.33 10.28
CA LEU A 35 -2.06 4.14 10.04
C LEU A 35 -0.89 3.73 10.93
N ARG A 36 -1.16 3.41 12.21
CA ARG A 36 -0.13 2.94 13.14
C ARG A 36 0.41 1.57 12.75
N ILE A 37 -0.45 0.64 12.32
CA ILE A 37 -0.05 -0.66 11.78
C ILE A 37 0.88 -0.48 10.57
N ALA A 38 0.43 0.32 9.59
CA ALA A 38 1.19 0.57 8.37
C ALA A 38 2.58 1.17 8.68
N HIS A 39 2.63 2.16 9.58
CA HIS A 39 3.87 2.78 10.02
C HIS A 39 4.81 1.77 10.71
N ASN A 40 4.30 0.99 11.67
CA ASN A 40 5.10 0.07 12.45
C ASN A 40 5.68 -1.07 11.59
N LEU A 41 4.89 -1.59 10.64
CA LEU A 41 5.37 -2.59 9.68
C LEU A 41 6.42 -2.02 8.72
N ALA A 42 6.19 -0.82 8.18
CA ALA A 42 7.18 -0.17 7.33
C ALA A 42 8.49 0.10 8.07
N ALA A 43 8.42 0.55 9.33
CA ALA A 43 9.58 0.77 10.18
C ALA A 43 10.33 -0.54 10.47
N ALA A 44 9.61 -1.64 10.72
CA ALA A 44 10.20 -2.96 10.92
C ALA A 44 10.93 -3.45 9.67
N LEU A 45 10.29 -3.39 8.48
CA LEU A 45 10.91 -3.79 7.22
C LEU A 45 12.13 -2.93 6.88
N MET A 46 12.03 -1.61 7.05
CA MET A 46 13.17 -0.71 6.86
C MET A 46 14.35 -1.07 7.79
N HIS A 47 14.07 -1.45 9.03
CA HIS A 47 15.09 -1.88 9.97
C HIS A 47 15.76 -3.20 9.56
N LEU A 48 14.99 -4.15 9.01
CA LEU A 48 15.52 -5.40 8.48
C LEU A 48 16.39 -5.15 7.24
N HIS A 49 15.89 -4.35 6.30
CA HIS A 49 16.62 -4.00 5.07
C HIS A 49 17.93 -3.27 5.34
N ALA A 50 17.93 -2.33 6.30
CA ALA A 50 19.16 -1.64 6.72
C ALA A 50 20.22 -2.59 7.31
N LYS A 51 19.82 -3.79 7.74
CA LYS A 51 20.70 -4.85 8.24
C LYS A 51 20.98 -5.95 7.22
N GLY A 52 20.51 -5.82 5.99
CA GLY A 52 20.63 -6.87 4.96
C GLY A 52 19.82 -8.12 5.27
N ILE A 53 18.70 -7.97 5.98
CA ILE A 53 17.79 -9.08 6.31
C ILE A 53 16.56 -8.97 5.42
N PHE A 54 16.28 -10.02 4.67
CA PHE A 54 15.03 -10.23 3.96
C PHE A 54 14.15 -11.13 4.84
N HIS A 55 12.92 -10.72 5.16
CA HIS A 55 12.02 -11.51 6.02
C HIS A 55 11.35 -12.65 5.25
N GLY A 56 10.84 -12.37 4.05
CA GLY A 56 10.32 -13.38 3.12
C GLY A 56 8.95 -13.97 3.42
N ASP A 57 8.26 -13.51 4.47
CA ASP A 57 6.92 -13.99 4.83
C ASP A 57 6.03 -12.88 5.41
N VAL A 58 6.01 -11.73 4.71
CA VAL A 58 5.26 -10.53 5.12
C VAL A 58 3.77 -10.72 4.83
N TYR A 59 3.04 -11.30 5.79
CA TYR A 59 1.60 -11.52 5.73
C TYR A 59 0.89 -11.09 7.01
N ALA A 60 -0.41 -10.81 6.91
CA ALA A 60 -1.24 -10.39 8.05
C ALA A 60 -1.27 -11.41 9.20
N HIS A 61 -1.11 -12.71 8.92
CA HIS A 61 -1.09 -13.74 9.97
C HIS A 61 0.22 -13.76 10.78
N ASN A 62 1.29 -13.17 10.24
CA ASN A 62 2.56 -12.97 10.93
C ASN A 62 2.65 -11.61 11.63
N CYS A 63 1.59 -10.81 11.55
CA CYS A 63 1.52 -9.50 12.21
C CYS A 63 0.62 -9.63 13.45
N VAL A 64 1.20 -9.38 14.63
CA VAL A 64 0.46 -9.29 15.89
C VAL A 64 0.24 -7.83 16.22
N VAL A 65 -1.00 -7.49 16.54
CA VAL A 65 -1.47 -6.12 16.77
C VAL A 65 -2.28 -6.04 18.05
N ASP A 66 -2.00 -5.03 18.88
CA ASP A 66 -2.81 -4.69 20.05
C ASP A 66 -3.93 -3.67 19.74
N GLU A 67 -4.72 -3.31 20.74
CA GLU A 67 -5.87 -2.40 20.57
C GLU A 67 -5.44 -0.99 20.11
N GLU A 68 -4.22 -0.57 20.49
CA GLU A 68 -3.64 0.70 20.08
C GLU A 68 -3.05 0.65 18.66
N GLY A 69 -2.88 -0.51 18.06
CA GLY A 69 -2.24 -0.67 16.74
C GLY A 69 -0.71 -0.82 16.81
N ASN A 70 -0.13 -1.02 17.99
CA ASN A 70 1.27 -1.42 18.08
C ASN A 70 1.41 -2.78 17.41
N THR A 71 2.35 -2.87 16.46
CA THR A 71 2.44 -4.02 15.56
C THR A 71 3.81 -4.67 15.68
N THR A 72 3.81 -5.99 15.81
CA THR A 72 5.02 -6.81 15.80
C THR A 72 4.95 -7.79 14.64
N LEU A 73 6.00 -7.79 13.81
CA LEU A 73 6.19 -8.78 12.75
C LEU A 73 6.91 -10.01 13.31
N LEU A 74 6.32 -11.18 13.08
CA LEU A 74 6.76 -12.48 13.56
C LEU A 74 7.16 -13.43 12.41
N ASP A 75 7.62 -14.61 12.78
CA ASP A 75 7.93 -15.74 11.88
C ASP A 75 9.10 -15.48 10.90
N TYR A 76 10.30 -15.43 11.47
CA TYR A 76 11.56 -15.32 10.72
C TYR A 76 12.02 -16.65 10.12
N GLY A 77 11.14 -17.66 10.00
CA GLY A 77 11.49 -18.98 9.48
C GLY A 77 11.93 -18.97 8.01
N ALA A 78 11.46 -17.99 7.24
CA ALA A 78 11.84 -17.77 5.85
C ALA A 78 12.91 -16.67 5.68
N ALA A 79 13.37 -16.07 6.78
CA ALA A 79 14.26 -14.93 6.72
C ALA A 79 15.69 -15.35 6.37
N PHE A 80 16.39 -14.55 5.56
CA PHE A 80 17.79 -14.78 5.21
C PHE A 80 18.56 -13.47 5.04
N LEU A 81 19.88 -13.58 5.11
CA LEU A 81 20.79 -12.46 4.91
C LEU A 81 21.14 -12.31 3.43
N TYR A 82 21.18 -11.07 2.95
CA TYR A 82 21.71 -10.72 1.63
C TYR A 82 22.80 -9.65 1.76
N SER A 83 23.69 -9.58 0.78
CA SER A 83 24.80 -8.63 0.79
C SER A 83 24.28 -7.20 0.67
N VAL A 84 24.60 -6.39 1.67
CA VAL A 84 24.48 -4.93 1.62
C VAL A 84 25.91 -4.41 1.50
N GLY A 85 26.15 -3.53 0.53
CA GLY A 85 27.51 -3.11 0.18
C GLY A 85 28.30 -2.55 1.35
N GLU A 86 29.62 -2.81 1.35
CA GLU A 86 30.52 -2.32 2.40
C GLU A 86 30.45 -0.78 2.48
N GLY A 87 29.88 -0.27 3.58
CA GLY A 87 29.71 1.17 3.83
C GLY A 87 28.28 1.65 4.00
N GLY A 88 27.28 0.75 4.00
CA GLY A 88 25.87 1.13 4.12
C GLY A 88 25.33 1.80 2.84
N GLY A 89 26.17 1.89 1.80
CA GLY A 89 25.75 2.11 0.43
C GLY A 89 25.40 0.76 -0.17
N ARG A 90 24.23 0.67 -0.80
CA ARG A 90 23.79 -0.49 -1.56
C ARG A 90 24.88 -0.83 -2.58
N GLU A 91 25.56 -1.97 -2.42
CA GLU A 91 26.31 -2.54 -3.52
C GLU A 91 25.30 -2.70 -4.65
N GLU A 92 25.59 -2.14 -5.82
CA GLU A 92 24.74 -2.14 -7.01
C GLU A 92 24.60 -3.55 -7.61
N GLY A 93 24.61 -4.59 -6.77
CA GLY A 93 24.05 -5.88 -7.11
C GLY A 93 22.55 -5.72 -7.25
N MET A 94 22.05 -5.88 -8.47
CA MET A 94 20.62 -5.80 -8.84
C MET A 94 19.73 -6.64 -7.90
N GLU A 95 20.27 -7.71 -7.32
CA GLU A 95 19.59 -8.70 -6.49
C GLU A 95 19.05 -8.14 -5.16
N GLY A 96 19.82 -7.35 -4.41
CA GLY A 96 19.39 -6.86 -3.08
C GLY A 96 18.24 -5.86 -3.16
N LEU A 97 18.32 -4.93 -4.11
CA LEU A 97 17.23 -3.97 -4.36
C LEU A 97 15.95 -4.66 -4.82
N ASP A 98 16.06 -5.71 -5.63
CA ASP A 98 14.88 -6.44 -6.12
C ASP A 98 14.21 -7.28 -5.02
N LEU A 99 14.99 -7.81 -4.06
CA LEU A 99 14.47 -8.43 -2.84
C LEU A 99 13.72 -7.43 -1.96
N GLU A 100 14.30 -6.26 -1.67
CA GLU A 100 13.61 -5.22 -0.88
C GLU A 100 12.30 -4.81 -1.56
N LYS A 101 12.29 -4.59 -2.88
CA LYS A 101 11.07 -4.27 -3.65
C LYS A 101 10.01 -5.36 -3.52
N LEU A 102 10.41 -6.63 -3.50
CA LEU A 102 9.47 -7.74 -3.33
C LEU A 102 8.78 -7.68 -1.95
N GLU A 103 9.51 -7.33 -0.89
CA GLU A 103 8.90 -7.13 0.44
C GLU A 103 8.04 -5.88 0.50
N VAL A 104 8.44 -4.78 -0.14
CA VAL A 104 7.59 -3.58 -0.26
C VAL A 104 6.30 -3.91 -0.99
N ARG A 105 6.35 -4.76 -2.03
CA ARG A 105 5.15 -5.26 -2.73
C ARG A 105 4.29 -6.11 -1.81
N ALA A 106 4.87 -7.05 -1.06
CA ALA A 106 4.13 -7.87 -0.10
C ALA A 106 3.45 -7.00 0.98
N PHE A 107 4.16 -5.99 1.50
CA PHE A 107 3.62 -4.98 2.39
C PHE A 107 2.44 -4.23 1.76
N GLY A 108 2.56 -3.79 0.51
CA GLY A 108 1.47 -3.13 -0.23
C GLY A 108 0.23 -4.03 -0.38
N LEU A 109 0.41 -5.33 -0.64
CA LEU A 109 -0.68 -6.30 -0.69
C LEU A 109 -1.33 -6.50 0.69
N LEU A 110 -0.55 -6.54 1.76
CA LEU A 110 -1.06 -6.57 3.13
C LEU A 110 -1.91 -5.33 3.44
N LEU A 111 -1.45 -4.14 3.06
CA LEU A 111 -2.23 -2.91 3.22
C LEU A 111 -3.50 -2.92 2.37
N ALA A 112 -3.44 -3.44 1.14
CA ALA A 112 -4.62 -3.59 0.30
C ALA A 112 -5.66 -4.53 0.94
N ASP A 113 -5.22 -5.60 1.59
CA ASP A 113 -6.08 -6.44 2.41
C ASP A 113 -6.56 -5.73 3.69
N LEU A 114 -5.82 -4.76 4.24
CA LEU A 114 -6.26 -4.02 5.43
C LEU A 114 -7.33 -2.96 5.11
N LEU A 115 -7.30 -2.34 3.93
CA LEU A 115 -8.20 -1.24 3.56
C LEU A 115 -9.71 -1.56 3.66
N PRO A 116 -10.21 -2.73 3.21
CA PRO A 116 -11.62 -3.10 3.39
C PRO A 116 -12.07 -3.23 4.85
N ARG A 117 -11.14 -3.24 5.80
CA ARG A 117 -11.38 -3.39 7.25
C ARG A 117 -11.25 -2.06 7.98
N LEU A 118 -11.23 -0.94 7.26
CA LEU A 118 -11.36 0.37 7.87
C LEU A 118 -12.81 0.60 8.33
N ASP A 119 -12.96 1.09 9.55
CA ASP A 119 -14.26 1.57 10.02
C ASP A 119 -14.63 2.87 9.31
N ALA A 120 -15.48 2.74 8.28
CA ALA A 120 -15.94 3.85 7.47
C ALA A 120 -16.86 4.85 8.23
N GLN A 121 -17.31 4.51 9.44
CA GLN A 121 -18.13 5.40 10.27
C GLN A 121 -17.28 6.43 11.03
N GLU A 122 -15.96 6.24 11.11
CA GLU A 122 -15.05 7.29 11.56
C GLU A 122 -14.80 8.28 10.41
N GLY A 123 -15.35 9.49 10.56
CA GLY A 123 -15.40 10.50 9.51
C GLY A 123 -14.06 10.78 8.83
N VAL A 124 -13.88 10.24 7.62
CA VAL A 124 -12.83 10.66 6.70
C VAL A 124 -13.13 12.09 6.26
N GLN A 125 -12.47 13.07 6.87
CA GLN A 125 -12.30 14.36 6.21
C GLN A 125 -11.53 14.07 4.92
N ARG A 126 -12.22 14.09 3.78
CA ARG A 126 -11.58 14.02 2.47
C ARG A 126 -10.52 15.12 2.43
N VAL A 127 -9.26 14.72 2.44
CA VAL A 127 -8.16 15.64 2.14
C VAL A 127 -8.34 16.02 0.68
N SER A 128 -8.83 17.23 0.45
CA SER A 128 -8.95 17.80 -0.88
C SER A 128 -7.53 18.06 -1.40
N PHE A 129 -7.05 17.24 -2.33
CA PHE A 129 -5.84 17.54 -3.06
C PHE A 129 -6.09 18.78 -3.93
N PRO A 130 -5.26 19.83 -3.84
CA PRO A 130 -5.37 20.94 -4.77
C PRO A 130 -5.09 20.41 -6.18
N GLN A 131 -6.10 20.44 -7.05
CA GLN A 131 -5.87 20.20 -8.47
C GLN A 131 -4.88 21.26 -8.94
N LYS A 132 -3.67 20.82 -9.32
CA LYS A 132 -2.78 21.68 -10.10
C LYS A 132 -3.55 22.04 -11.36
N GLU A 133 -3.99 23.30 -11.46
CA GLU A 133 -4.43 23.86 -12.72
C GLU A 133 -3.27 23.71 -13.71
N GLU A 134 -3.39 22.72 -14.59
CA GLU A 134 -2.56 22.55 -15.77
C GLU A 134 -2.77 23.80 -16.63
N LYS A 135 -1.95 24.82 -16.39
CA LYS A 135 -1.97 26.10 -17.08
C LYS A 135 -1.52 25.83 -18.51
N ARG A 136 -2.46 25.39 -19.36
CA ARG A 136 -2.25 25.24 -20.80
C ARG A 136 -1.84 26.60 -21.33
N ARG A 137 -0.52 26.82 -21.44
CA ARG A 137 0.06 27.92 -22.20
C ARG A 137 -0.38 27.69 -23.64
N ARG A 138 -1.49 28.33 -24.04
CA ARG A 138 -1.82 28.52 -25.45
C ARG A 138 -0.69 29.36 -26.01
N ALA A 139 0.21 28.73 -26.76
CA ALA A 139 1.07 29.43 -27.68
C ALA A 139 0.15 30.23 -28.61
N SER A 140 0.17 31.54 -28.46
CA SER A 140 -0.41 32.48 -29.40
C SER A 140 0.39 32.39 -30.69
N SER A 141 -0.19 31.78 -31.72
CA SER A 141 0.15 32.08 -33.11
C SER A 141 -1.04 32.82 -33.73
N PRO A 142 -0.81 33.93 -34.44
CA PRO A 142 -1.87 34.76 -34.99
C PRO A 142 -2.24 34.23 -36.37
N PHE A 143 -3.39 33.59 -36.55
CA PHE A 143 -3.96 33.49 -37.89
C PHE A 143 -5.47 33.27 -37.88
N GLY A 144 -6.18 34.21 -38.52
CA GLY A 144 -7.32 33.91 -39.39
C GLY A 144 -8.66 33.60 -38.73
N SER A 145 -9.51 34.62 -38.70
CA SER A 145 -10.97 34.55 -38.52
C SER A 145 -11.67 33.48 -39.36
N LEU A 146 -12.77 32.89 -38.84
CA LEU A 146 -14.15 32.91 -39.39
C LEU A 146 -14.98 31.73 -38.86
N GLY A 147 -16.23 32.01 -38.45
CA GLY A 147 -17.30 31.00 -38.38
C GLY A 147 -17.96 30.80 -37.02
N ARG A 148 -19.08 31.51 -36.79
CA ARG A 148 -20.08 31.25 -35.73
C ARG A 148 -20.78 29.91 -35.95
N SER A 149 -21.04 29.16 -34.86
CA SER A 149 -22.36 28.60 -34.56
C SER A 149 -22.42 28.07 -33.12
N SER A 150 -23.48 28.45 -32.42
CA SER A 150 -23.85 28.12 -31.06
C SER A 150 -24.40 26.69 -30.91
N SER A 151 -23.99 25.97 -29.87
CA SER A 151 -24.85 24.96 -29.22
C SER A 151 -24.44 24.77 -27.75
N SER A 152 -25.46 24.78 -26.90
CA SER A 152 -25.44 24.61 -25.46
C SER A 152 -25.29 23.14 -25.08
N THR A 153 -24.36 22.80 -24.19
CA THR A 153 -24.38 21.53 -23.46
C THR A 153 -23.99 21.75 -22.00
N SER A 154 -24.89 21.30 -21.13
CA SER A 154 -24.82 21.24 -19.67
C SER A 154 -23.67 20.35 -19.16
N PRO A 155 -23.17 20.56 -17.94
CA PRO A 155 -22.03 19.80 -17.41
C PRO A 155 -22.45 18.38 -17.02
N THR A 156 -21.78 17.40 -17.63
CA THR A 156 -21.84 15.97 -17.32
C THR A 156 -21.18 15.67 -15.97
N ALA A 157 -21.81 14.79 -15.20
CA ALA A 157 -21.32 14.28 -13.92
C ALA A 157 -19.93 13.58 -14.06
N PRO A 158 -19.07 13.60 -13.01
CA PRO A 158 -17.80 12.90 -13.05
C PRO A 158 -18.01 11.38 -13.06
N PRO A 159 -17.15 10.62 -13.77
CA PRO A 159 -17.30 9.18 -13.87
C PRO A 159 -17.03 8.51 -12.52
N SER A 160 -17.91 7.57 -12.15
CA SER A 160 -17.70 6.62 -11.08
C SER A 160 -16.47 5.77 -11.39
N VAL A 161 -15.43 5.85 -10.57
CA VAL A 161 -14.23 5.03 -10.71
C VAL A 161 -14.62 3.59 -10.36
N SER A 162 -14.75 2.75 -11.38
CA SER A 162 -14.99 1.32 -11.25
C SER A 162 -13.78 0.63 -10.61
N SER A 163 -14.04 -0.37 -9.76
CA SER A 163 -13.06 -1.25 -9.10
C SER A 163 -12.03 -1.89 -10.04
N SER A 164 -12.24 -1.79 -11.35
CA SER A 164 -11.32 -2.20 -12.42
C SER A 164 -10.03 -1.36 -12.49
N ALA A 165 -10.08 -0.06 -12.19
CA ALA A 165 -8.95 0.84 -12.41
C ALA A 165 -7.79 0.61 -11.41
N ALA A 166 -8.08 0.09 -10.22
CA ALA A 166 -7.07 -0.29 -9.24
C ALA A 166 -6.33 -1.59 -9.63
N LEU A 167 -6.96 -2.44 -10.45
CA LEU A 167 -6.37 -3.67 -10.97
C LEU A 167 -5.49 -3.40 -12.20
N GLU A 168 -5.85 -2.45 -13.05
CA GLU A 168 -5.02 -2.04 -14.20
C GLU A 168 -3.70 -1.38 -13.76
N PHE A 169 -3.71 -0.56 -12.70
CA PHE A 169 -2.48 0.05 -12.18
C PHE A 169 -1.46 -0.98 -11.62
N MET A 170 -1.89 -2.21 -11.34
CA MET A 170 -1.00 -3.29 -10.89
C MET A 170 -0.37 -4.12 -12.03
N GLN A 171 -0.80 -3.92 -13.28
CA GLN A 171 -0.23 -4.64 -14.44
C GLN A 171 0.93 -3.89 -15.10
N ASP A 172 1.02 -2.57 -14.93
CA ASP A 172 2.04 -1.72 -15.59
C ASP A 172 3.36 -1.57 -14.82
N LEU A 173 3.61 -2.40 -13.80
CA LEU A 173 4.87 -2.42 -13.04
C LEU A 173 5.62 -3.76 -13.19
N VAL A 174 5.71 -4.24 -14.43
CA VAL A 174 6.61 -5.31 -14.87
C VAL A 174 7.40 -4.83 -16.08
#